data_AF-A0A941WRD5-F1
#
_entry.id   AF-A0A941WRD5-F1
#
_cell.length_a   1.000
_cell.length_b   1.000
_cell.length_c   1.000
_cell.angle_alpha   90.00
_cell.angle_beta   90.00
_cell.angle_gamma   90.00
#
_symmetry.space_group_name_H-M   'P 1'
#
loop_
_entity.id
_entity.type
_entity.pdbx_description
1 polymer ?
#
loop_
_entity_poly.entity_id
_entity_poly.type
_entity_poly.pdbx_seq_one_letter_code
_entity_poly.pdbx_strand_id
1 'polypeptide(L)'
;MIRLLSLFTGIGAFEKALRNLQIPYELVGFSEIDKFAIKSYCAIHGVNENKNLGDVKQINTDNLKDIDFMTWGFPCQDISIAGNLKRNRKRKNKEWSIF
;
A
#
# COMPACT_ATOMS: atom_id res chain seq x y z
N MET A 1 -19.97 -6.81 -0.96
CA MET A 1 -19.18 -5.57 -0.82
C MET A 1 -17.78 -5.99 -0.43
N ILE A 2 -16.75 -5.58 -1.18
CA ILE A 2 -15.37 -6.06 -0.99
C ILE A 2 -14.74 -5.35 0.21
N ARG A 3 -14.21 -6.08 1.18
CA ARG A 3 -13.41 -5.51 2.28
C ARG A 3 -11.97 -5.32 1.82
N LEU A 4 -11.59 -4.06 1.57
CA LEU A 4 -10.31 -3.68 0.98
C LEU A 4 -9.30 -3.26 2.05
N LEU A 5 -8.11 -3.86 2.01
CA LEU A 5 -6.91 -3.39 2.70
C LEU A 5 -5.90 -2.84 1.68
N SER A 6 -5.50 -1.58 1.85
CA SER A 6 -4.56 -0.92 0.94
C SER A 6 -3.21 -0.71 1.64
N LEU A 7 -2.14 -1.30 1.12
CA LEU A 7 -0.79 -1.20 1.69
C LEU A 7 0.12 -0.46 0.72
N PHE A 8 0.99 0.43 1.22
CA PHE A 8 1.77 1.33 0.34
C PHE A 8 0.86 2.10 -0.62
N THR A 9 -0.21 2.65 -0.04
CA THR A 9 -1.37 3.19 -0.75
C THR A 9 -1.02 4.37 -1.68
N GLY A 10 0.00 5.16 -1.34
CA GLY A 10 0.29 6.41 -2.01
C GLY A 10 -0.94 7.32 -2.02
N ILE A 11 -1.33 7.78 -3.21
CA ILE A 11 -2.52 8.63 -3.41
C ILE A 11 -3.82 7.81 -3.64
N GLY A 12 -3.76 6.48 -3.59
CA GLY A 12 -4.94 5.61 -3.68
C GLY A 12 -5.42 5.36 -5.11
N ALA A 13 -4.53 4.90 -5.98
CA ALA A 13 -4.87 4.60 -7.37
C ALA A 13 -5.87 3.42 -7.49
N PHE A 14 -5.73 2.40 -6.64
CA PHE A 14 -6.60 1.22 -6.67
C PHE A 14 -8.04 1.56 -6.25
N GLU A 15 -8.19 2.34 -5.19
CA GLU A 15 -9.48 2.84 -4.69
C GLU A 15 -10.17 3.71 -5.74
N LYS A 16 -9.38 4.53 -6.45
CA LYS A 16 -9.89 5.34 -7.56
C LYS A 16 -10.35 4.46 -8.72
N ALA A 17 -9.61 3.39 -9.05
CA ALA A 17 -9.99 2.44 -10.09
C ALA A 17 -11.30 1.70 -9.72
N LEU A 18 -11.43 1.20 -8.48
CA LEU A 18 -12.65 0.56 -8.00
C LEU A 18 -13.86 1.51 -8.08
N ARG A 19 -13.67 2.78 -7.68
CA ARG A 19 -14.72 3.80 -7.81
C ARG A 19 -15.11 4.07 -9.27
N ASN A 20 -14.13 4.16 -10.17
CA ASN A 20 -14.39 4.37 -11.60
C ASN A 20 -15.13 3.18 -12.23
N LEU A 21 -14.82 1.96 -11.81
CA LEU A 21 -15.48 0.72 -12.24
C LEU A 21 -16.84 0.48 -11.55
N GLN A 22 -17.26 1.36 -10.66
CA GLN A 22 -18.49 1.23 -9.86
C GLN A 22 -18.55 -0.08 -9.04
N ILE A 23 -17.39 -0.59 -8.62
CA ILE A 23 -17.29 -1.79 -7.79
C ILE A 23 -17.47 -1.37 -6.32
N PRO A 24 -18.48 -1.90 -5.60
CA PRO A 24 -18.71 -1.54 -4.21
C PRO A 24 -17.66 -2.17 -3.28
N TYR A 25 -16.94 -1.33 -2.53
CA TYR A 25 -15.94 -1.75 -1.55
C TYR A 25 -16.06 -0.97 -0.23
N GLU A 26 -15.63 -1.60 0.87
CA GLU A 26 -15.42 -0.98 2.18
C GLU A 26 -13.92 -0.92 2.45
N LEU A 27 -13.40 0.27 2.74
CA LEU A 27 -12.02 0.43 3.17
C LEU A 27 -11.88 0.04 4.65
N VAL A 28 -11.25 -1.13 4.88
CA VAL A 28 -10.91 -1.65 6.21
C VAL A 28 -9.81 -0.79 6.84
N GLY A 29 -8.79 -0.47 6.05
CA GLY A 29 -7.68 0.40 6.43
C GLY A 29 -6.76 0.65 5.25
N PHE A 30 -5.93 1.67 5.37
CA PHE A 30 -4.86 1.95 4.42
C PHE A 30 -3.54 2.16 5.15
N SER A 31 -2.41 1.90 4.51
CA SER A 31 -1.08 2.05 5.10
C SER A 31 -0.20 2.89 4.19
N GLU A 32 0.21 4.06 4.69
CA GLU A 32 1.15 4.95 4.04
C GLU A 32 2.00 5.67 5.10
N ILE A 33 3.27 5.92 4.76
CA ILE A 33 4.24 6.62 5.62
C ILE A 33 4.52 8.04 5.11
N ASP A 34 4.30 8.31 3.82
CA ASP A 34 4.49 9.63 3.25
C ASP A 34 3.32 10.57 3.62
N LYS A 35 3.63 11.61 4.40
CA LYS A 35 2.66 12.58 4.90
C LYS A 35 1.91 13.34 3.80
N PHE A 36 2.56 13.59 2.66
CA PHE A 36 1.92 14.29 1.54
C PHE A 36 0.97 13.34 0.81
N ALA A 37 1.39 12.10 0.59
CA ALA A 37 0.54 11.07 0.01
C ALA A 37 -0.71 10.80 0.87
N ILE A 38 -0.56 10.70 2.20
CA ILE A 38 -1.69 10.55 3.14
C ILE A 38 -2.69 11.71 2.99
N LYS A 39 -2.22 12.95 2.99
CA LYS A 39 -3.08 14.13 2.84
C LYS A 39 -3.82 14.12 1.51
N SER A 40 -3.11 13.83 0.41
CA SER A 40 -3.71 13.70 -0.91
C SER A 40 -4.74 12.57 -0.97
N TYR A 41 -4.43 11.40 -0.41
CA TYR A 41 -5.34 10.26 -0.32
C TYR A 41 -6.64 10.63 0.40
N CYS A 42 -6.52 11.20 1.59
CA CYS A 42 -7.66 11.60 2.42
C CYS A 42 -8.56 12.61 1.70
N ALA A 43 -7.96 13.59 1.00
CA ALA A 43 -8.69 14.57 0.21
C ALA A 43 -9.39 13.97 -1.02
N ILE A 44 -8.74 13.05 -1.74
CA ILE A 44 -9.29 12.41 -2.95
C ILE A 44 -10.45 11.46 -2.61
N HIS A 45 -10.30 10.68 -1.53
CA HIS A 45 -11.22 9.59 -1.18
C HIS A 45 -12.20 9.96 -0.06
N GLY A 46 -12.08 11.14 0.53
CA GLY A 46 -12.94 11.59 1.64
C GLY A 46 -12.77 10.74 2.90
N VAL A 47 -11.55 10.25 3.14
CA VAL A 47 -11.21 9.35 4.24
C VAL A 47 -10.50 10.14 5.34
N ASN A 48 -10.73 9.78 6.61
CA ASN A 48 -10.01 10.37 7.73
C ASN A 48 -8.62 9.73 7.89
N GLU A 49 -7.60 10.53 8.17
CA GLU A 49 -6.23 10.08 8.44
C GLU A 49 -6.14 9.02 9.55
N ASN A 50 -7.10 8.96 10.48
CA ASN A 50 -7.19 7.95 11.53
C ASN A 50 -7.36 6.51 11.01
N LYS A 51 -7.78 6.33 9.75
CA LYS A 51 -7.81 5.01 9.09
C LYS A 51 -6.44 4.56 8.57
N ASN A 52 -5.42 5.41 8.66
CA ASN A 52 -4.06 5.05 8.32
C ASN A 52 -3.47 4.13 9.39
N LEU A 53 -3.06 2.94 8.98
CA LEU A 53 -2.40 1.93 9.79
C LEU A 53 -0.90 2.21 9.98
N GLY A 54 -0.35 3.23 9.30
CA GLY A 54 1.04 3.64 9.43
C GLY A 54 2.02 2.68 8.76
N ASP A 55 3.17 2.43 9.38
CA ASP A 55 4.17 1.50 8.84
C ASP A 55 3.61 0.06 8.82
N VAL A 56 3.64 -0.55 7.63
CA VAL A 56 3.19 -1.92 7.37
C VAL A 56 3.76 -2.94 8.35
N LYS A 57 4.99 -2.74 8.84
CA LYS A 57 5.65 -3.66 9.79
C LYS A 57 5.05 -3.65 11.19
N GLN A 58 4.34 -2.57 11.55
CA GLN A 58 3.76 -2.37 12.88
C GLN A 58 2.25 -2.63 12.91
N ILE A 59 1.68 -3.06 11.77
CA ILE A 59 0.26 -3.36 11.69
C ILE A 59 -0.04 -4.62 12.50
N ASN A 60 -0.85 -4.48 13.54
CA ASN A 60 -1.37 -5.61 14.29
C ASN A 60 -2.55 -6.24 13.52
N THR A 61 -2.36 -7.45 13.02
CA THR A 61 -3.36 -8.19 12.25
C THR A 61 -4.54 -8.68 13.09
N ASP A 62 -4.35 -8.85 14.40
CA ASP A 62 -5.38 -9.43 15.28
C ASP A 62 -6.57 -8.49 15.51
N ASN A 63 -6.37 -7.19 15.32
CA ASN A 63 -7.40 -6.16 15.47
C ASN A 63 -8.04 -5.75 14.15
N LEU A 64 -7.57 -6.29 13.02
CA LEU A 64 -8.15 -5.97 11.72
C LEU A 64 -9.45 -6.72 11.54
N LYS A 65 -10.47 -6.03 10.99
CA LYS A 65 -11.62 -6.72 10.43
C LYS A 65 -11.14 -7.66 9.31
N ASP A 66 -11.89 -8.71 9.06
CA ASP A 66 -11.69 -9.57 7.89
C ASP A 66 -11.48 -8.78 6.58
N ILE A 67 -10.61 -9.30 5.72
CA ILE A 67 -10.20 -8.68 4.46
C ILE A 67 -10.50 -9.64 3.32
N ASP A 68 -11.13 -9.14 2.25
CA ASP A 68 -11.43 -9.91 1.05
C ASP A 68 -10.43 -9.63 -0.08
N PHE A 69 -9.87 -8.41 -0.10
CA PHE A 69 -8.96 -7.98 -1.15
C PHE A 69 -7.88 -7.07 -0.58
N MET A 70 -6.62 -7.36 -0.94
CA MET A 70 -5.46 -6.60 -0.49
C MET A 70 -4.69 -6.08 -1.69
N THR A 71 -4.41 -4.77 -1.69
CA THR A 71 -3.60 -4.13 -2.73
C THR A 71 -2.29 -3.66 -2.13
N TRP A 72 -1.17 -3.93 -2.80
CA TRP A 72 0.11 -3.34 -2.42
C TRP A 72 0.91 -2.89 -3.64
N GLY A 73 1.60 -1.75 -3.53
CA GLY A 73 2.56 -1.27 -4.52
C GLY A 73 3.92 -0.98 -3.88
N PHE A 74 4.89 -1.90 -3.97
CA PHE A 74 6.22 -1.65 -3.38
C PHE A 74 7.00 -0.65 -4.24
N PRO A 75 7.71 0.32 -3.63
CA PRO A 75 8.50 1.29 -4.38
C PRO A 75 9.57 0.62 -5.25
N CYS A 76 9.55 0.94 -6.54
CA CYS A 76 10.46 0.37 -7.55
C CYS A 76 11.93 0.85 -7.43
N GLN A 77 12.25 1.69 -6.43
CA GLN A 77 13.57 2.32 -6.27
C GLN A 77 14.74 1.33 -6.10
N ASP A 78 14.48 0.11 -5.66
CA ASP A 78 15.49 -0.92 -5.45
C ASP A 78 15.77 -1.81 -6.69
N ILE A 79 14.91 -1.76 -7.72
CA ILE A 79 14.96 -2.71 -8.86
C ILE A 79 15.10 -1.99 -10.22
N SER A 80 14.69 -0.72 -10.32
CA SER A 80 14.78 0.01 -11.59
C SER A 80 16.22 0.37 -11.95
N ILE A 81 16.53 0.26 -13.25
CA ILE A 81 17.80 0.68 -13.84
C ILE A 81 18.02 2.19 -13.69
N ALA A 82 16.92 2.97 -13.65
CA ALA A 82 16.91 4.42 -13.44
C ALA A 82 16.95 4.83 -11.94
N GLY A 83 16.93 3.87 -11.02
CA GLY A 83 17.06 4.07 -9.58
C GLY A 83 18.50 3.88 -9.08
N ASN A 84 18.73 4.08 -7.79
CA ASN A 84 20.06 4.05 -7.18
C ASN A 84 20.68 2.64 -7.03
N LEU A 85 20.06 1.58 -7.58
CA LEU A 85 20.57 0.20 -7.62
C LEU A 85 21.09 -0.34 -6.25
N LYS A 86 20.64 0.22 -5.11
CA LYS A 86 21.20 -0.11 -3.79
C LYS A 86 21.00 -1.59 -3.43
N ARG A 87 19.90 -2.21 -3.90
CA ARG A 87 19.64 -3.64 -3.72
C ARG A 87 20.48 -4.56 -4.62
N ASN A 88 20.84 -4.12 -5.83
CA ASN A 88 21.71 -4.91 -6.74
C ASN A 88 23.17 -4.98 -6.28
N ARG A 89 23.64 -4.03 -5.44
CA ARG A 89 24.99 -4.13 -4.83
C ARG A 89 25.10 -5.19 -3.74
N LYS A 90 24.03 -5.45 -2.96
CA LYS A 90 24.05 -6.48 -1.90
C LYS A 90 23.77 -7.91 -2.40
N ARG A 91 23.21 -8.06 -3.61
CA ARG A 91 22.82 -9.36 -4.18
C ARG A 91 23.89 -10.09 -5.00
N LYS A 92 25.09 -9.53 -5.19
CA LYS A 92 26.15 -10.27 -5.89
C LYS A 92 26.58 -11.58 -5.20
N ASN A 93 26.25 -11.77 -3.91
CA ASN A 93 26.79 -12.90 -3.13
C ASN A 93 25.78 -13.87 -2.50
N LYS A 94 24.46 -13.73 -2.67
CA LYS A 94 23.51 -14.75 -2.16
C LYS A 94 22.35 -14.98 -3.12
N GLU A 95 22.28 -16.22 -3.59
CA GLU A 95 21.26 -16.77 -4.46
C GLU A 95 19.84 -16.55 -3.92
N TRP A 96 18.94 -16.40 -4.88
CA TRP A 96 17.54 -16.08 -4.70
C TRP A 96 16.79 -17.29 -4.16
N SER A 97 16.37 -17.24 -2.91
CA SER A 97 15.24 -18.03 -2.43
C SER A 97 14.08 -17.07 -2.18
N ILE A 98 13.06 -17.19 -3.03
CA ILE A 98 11.78 -16.51 -2.90
C ILE A 98 10.80 -17.57 -2.38
N PHE A 99 11.05 -18.09 -1.18
CA PHE A 99 10.13 -18.79 -0.28
C PHE A 99 10.73 -18.70 1.13
#